data_AF-A0AAW0Z699-F1
#
_entry.id   AF-A0AAW0Z699-F1
#
_cell.length_a   1.000
_cell.length_b   1.000
_cell.length_c   1.000
_cell.angle_alpha   90.00
_cell.angle_beta   90.00
_cell.angle_gamma   90.00
#
_symmetry.space_group_name_H-M   'P 1'
#
loop_
_entity.id
_entity.type
_entity.pdbx_description
1 polymer ?
#
loop_
_entity_poly.entity_id
_entity_poly.type
_entity_poly.pdbx_seq_one_letter_code
_entity_poly.pdbx_strand_id
1 'polypeptide(L)'
;MSSVSPFPAEAGLKKPVCVFCGSSPGTSPLFVSASQSVGEALAEANIPLVYGGGRRGIMGVVSQAAVKANGYVHGIVPQALTGRASEHTPTPGESTPAPRSGGALKSQEGKGKDVLQDDDGQGKMTTEVVDSMHERKLKMAQLSTGGFIVLPGGYGTFEEALEMITWNQLGIHRLPILILNIGNFYTHLHQQFLASVEAGFIAPENLSLMQLVSLDGDDRANLDESRAGDWGAAAVKALEKWTFDAGVGYGLNWKKASEIEEDKDGSSSANSTSTPEAIFTTMRFTSPSPSPDRPTIPITREMIPLFDLHIERLREAHAYFANRDLRRWSMWIGDDVVWEEIRRELEEKELVERGDWRVRVVISPRGNVNVQVVPAPADAGPFTFHPSTSTSHLTRPLVLDPQSVDASEESRQELDLRLYKTTNREMYDRAYERGATIFPNHPEILLHTPTHLLETTTSNIAILLPSGEWVTPSLSPDPDERPFLNGVMRRYLLREGIVREGELRMEDFIRAKRHGWRVVGYNGLRGVWEAELI
;
A
#
# COMPACT_ATOMS: atom_id res chain seq x y z
N MET A 1 -9.63 -7.72 -1.45
CA MET A 1 -9.39 -6.83 -2.60
C MET A 1 -10.47 -7.13 -3.63
N SER A 2 -11.29 -6.15 -4.00
CA SER A 2 -12.34 -6.29 -5.02
C SER A 2 -12.17 -5.11 -5.96
N SER A 3 -11.45 -5.33 -7.05
CA SER A 3 -11.71 -4.62 -8.30
C SER A 3 -13.01 -5.20 -8.85
N VAL A 4 -13.87 -4.34 -9.41
CA VAL A 4 -15.05 -4.83 -10.11
C VAL A 4 -14.55 -5.72 -11.26
N SER A 5 -14.98 -6.99 -11.28
CA SER A 5 -14.60 -7.93 -12.32
C SER A 5 -15.01 -7.35 -13.69
N PRO A 6 -14.10 -7.26 -14.68
CA PRO A 6 -14.44 -6.85 -16.04
C PRO A 6 -15.21 -7.96 -16.77
N PHE A 7 -15.29 -9.15 -16.18
CA PHE A 7 -15.99 -10.30 -16.74
C PHE A 7 -17.43 -10.39 -16.22
N PRO A 8 -18.41 -10.73 -17.07
CA PRO A 8 -19.82 -10.77 -16.70
C PRO A 8 -20.11 -11.88 -15.68
N ALA A 9 -20.73 -11.51 -14.56
CA ALA A 9 -21.04 -12.44 -13.47
C ALA A 9 -22.01 -13.56 -13.88
N GLU A 10 -22.91 -13.29 -14.82
CA GLU A 10 -23.95 -14.23 -15.26
C GLU A 10 -23.45 -15.32 -16.21
N ALA A 11 -22.19 -15.24 -16.67
CA ALA A 11 -21.63 -16.17 -17.68
C ALA A 11 -21.05 -17.48 -17.10
N GLY A 12 -21.17 -17.74 -15.79
CA GLY A 12 -20.73 -18.99 -15.17
C GLY A 12 -19.22 -19.25 -15.28
N LEU A 13 -18.42 -18.19 -15.30
CA LEU A 13 -16.99 -18.24 -15.58
C LEU A 13 -16.18 -18.81 -14.40
N LYS A 14 -15.14 -19.57 -14.72
CA LYS A 14 -14.10 -19.97 -13.75
C LYS A 14 -13.23 -18.75 -13.38
N LYS A 15 -12.35 -18.92 -12.40
CA LYS A 15 -11.46 -17.85 -11.95
C LYS A 15 -10.51 -17.41 -13.07
N PRO A 16 -10.39 -16.10 -13.36
CA PRO A 16 -9.53 -15.56 -14.41
C PRO A 16 -8.05 -15.87 -14.23
N VAL A 17 -7.36 -16.12 -15.33
CA VAL A 17 -5.92 -16.43 -15.39
C VAL A 17 -5.17 -15.38 -16.18
N CYS A 18 -4.01 -14.96 -15.66
CA CYS A 18 -3.10 -14.07 -16.38
C CYS A 18 -2.25 -14.86 -17.36
N VAL A 19 -2.03 -14.34 -18.58
CA VAL A 19 -0.98 -14.84 -19.47
C VAL A 19 0.08 -13.77 -19.69
N PHE A 20 1.31 -14.06 -19.23
CA PHE A 20 2.51 -13.29 -19.56
C PHE A 20 3.19 -13.92 -20.76
N CYS A 21 3.50 -13.11 -21.78
CA CYS A 21 3.98 -13.61 -23.06
C CYS A 21 4.67 -12.52 -23.90
N GLY A 22 5.48 -12.94 -24.85
CA GLY A 22 6.20 -12.02 -25.73
C GLY A 22 5.29 -11.20 -26.66
N SER A 23 5.64 -9.94 -26.88
CA SER A 23 5.04 -9.10 -27.94
C SER A 23 5.58 -9.42 -29.35
N SER A 24 6.49 -10.41 -29.45
CA SER A 24 7.00 -10.96 -30.71
C SER A 24 6.53 -12.40 -30.91
N PRO A 25 6.45 -12.91 -32.15
CA PRO A 25 6.02 -14.28 -32.42
C PRO A 25 7.10 -15.34 -32.11
N GLY A 26 8.33 -14.92 -31.83
CA GLY A 26 9.50 -15.81 -31.77
C GLY A 26 9.99 -16.24 -33.16
N THR A 27 11.02 -17.09 -33.18
CA THR A 27 11.66 -17.59 -34.42
C THR A 27 11.15 -18.95 -34.88
N SER A 28 10.40 -19.65 -34.02
CA SER A 28 9.84 -20.98 -34.31
C SER A 28 8.31 -20.90 -34.40
N PRO A 29 7.67 -21.49 -35.43
CA PRO A 29 6.21 -21.53 -35.55
C PRO A 29 5.53 -22.25 -34.37
N LEU A 30 6.25 -23.17 -33.71
CA LEU A 30 5.81 -23.84 -32.48
C LEU A 30 5.33 -22.85 -31.40
N PHE A 31 5.99 -21.69 -31.23
CA PHE A 31 5.58 -20.72 -30.21
C PHE A 31 4.20 -20.13 -30.50
N VAL A 32 3.90 -19.86 -31.77
CA VAL A 32 2.61 -19.35 -32.21
C VAL A 32 1.54 -20.41 -32.03
N SER A 33 1.77 -21.63 -32.54
CA SER A 33 0.81 -22.74 -32.48
C SER A 33 0.50 -23.15 -31.03
N ALA A 34 1.50 -23.20 -30.16
CA ALA A 34 1.30 -23.49 -28.74
C ALA A 34 0.54 -22.37 -28.01
N SER A 35 0.83 -21.10 -28.32
CA SER A 35 0.12 -19.96 -27.73
C SER A 35 -1.35 -19.91 -28.17
N GLN A 36 -1.64 -20.29 -29.41
CA GLN A 36 -3.00 -20.44 -29.91
C GLN A 36 -3.75 -21.52 -29.12
N SER A 37 -3.15 -22.71 -28.97
CA SER A 37 -3.71 -23.82 -28.19
C SER A 37 -4.03 -23.43 -26.74
N VAL A 38 -3.17 -22.62 -26.09
CA VAL A 38 -3.46 -22.11 -24.72
C VAL A 38 -4.69 -21.20 -24.70
N GLY A 39 -4.83 -20.29 -25.67
CA GLY A 39 -6.00 -19.41 -25.75
C GLY A 39 -7.30 -20.18 -25.96
N GLU A 40 -7.29 -21.16 -26.86
CA GLU A 40 -8.41 -22.07 -27.14
C GLU A 40 -8.78 -22.87 -25.88
N ALA A 41 -7.81 -23.51 -25.23
CA ALA A 41 -8.06 -24.34 -24.05
C ALA A 41 -8.61 -23.55 -22.85
N LEU A 42 -8.16 -22.30 -22.64
CA LEU A 42 -8.71 -21.45 -21.58
C LEU A 42 -10.19 -21.11 -21.86
N ALA A 43 -10.53 -20.78 -23.10
CA ALA A 43 -11.91 -20.51 -23.50
C ALA A 43 -12.80 -21.74 -23.36
N GLU A 44 -12.36 -22.90 -23.84
CA GLU A 44 -13.06 -24.18 -23.71
C GLU A 44 -13.28 -24.58 -22.24
N ALA A 45 -12.31 -24.27 -21.37
CA ALA A 45 -12.42 -24.49 -19.93
C ALA A 45 -13.27 -23.43 -19.19
N ASN A 46 -13.84 -22.47 -19.92
CA ASN A 46 -14.59 -21.32 -19.41
C ASN A 46 -13.78 -20.45 -18.43
N ILE A 47 -12.46 -20.32 -18.65
CA ILE A 47 -11.51 -19.53 -17.87
C ILE A 47 -11.27 -18.19 -18.59
N PRO A 48 -11.59 -17.05 -17.99
CA PRO A 48 -11.32 -15.75 -18.59
C PRO A 48 -9.81 -15.44 -18.63
N LEU A 49 -9.38 -14.81 -19.72
CA LEU A 49 -7.99 -14.42 -19.95
C LEU A 49 -7.75 -12.97 -19.55
N VAL A 50 -6.79 -12.75 -18.65
CA VAL A 50 -6.19 -11.43 -18.38
C VAL A 50 -4.83 -11.37 -19.06
N TYR A 51 -4.52 -10.29 -19.78
CA TYR A 51 -3.23 -10.17 -20.47
C TYR A 51 -2.77 -8.73 -20.65
N GLY A 52 -1.59 -8.57 -21.25
CA GLY A 52 -0.91 -7.30 -21.42
C GLY A 52 -1.47 -6.32 -22.46
N GLY A 53 -2.59 -6.65 -23.11
CA GLY A 53 -3.30 -5.76 -24.04
C GLY A 53 -2.64 -5.56 -25.42
N GLY A 54 -1.55 -6.27 -25.71
CA GLY A 54 -0.82 -6.14 -26.97
C GLY A 54 -1.44 -6.90 -28.13
N ARG A 55 -1.50 -6.27 -29.30
CA ARG A 55 -2.14 -6.80 -30.53
C ARG A 55 -1.25 -7.68 -31.40
N ARG A 56 0.03 -7.83 -31.05
CA ARG A 56 1.09 -8.42 -31.89
C ARG A 56 1.80 -9.56 -31.18
N GLY A 57 2.54 -10.36 -31.97
CA GLY A 57 3.29 -11.49 -31.46
C GLY A 57 2.39 -12.54 -30.81
N ILE A 58 2.97 -13.38 -29.95
CA ILE A 58 2.19 -14.42 -29.29
C ILE A 58 1.13 -13.86 -28.31
N MET A 59 1.31 -12.63 -27.83
CA MET A 59 0.31 -11.89 -27.03
C MET A 59 -0.99 -11.65 -27.81
N GLY A 60 -0.89 -11.25 -29.08
CA GLY A 60 -2.04 -11.15 -29.97
C GLY A 60 -2.63 -12.51 -30.35
N VAL A 61 -1.78 -13.53 -30.49
CA VAL A 61 -2.21 -14.90 -30.85
C VAL A 61 -3.08 -15.52 -29.75
N VAL A 62 -2.61 -15.52 -28.50
CA VAL A 62 -3.33 -16.16 -27.38
C VAL A 62 -4.68 -15.48 -27.11
N SER A 63 -4.72 -14.14 -27.16
CA SER A 63 -5.95 -13.38 -26.96
C SER A 63 -6.94 -13.58 -28.11
N GLN A 64 -6.47 -13.55 -29.36
CA GLN A 64 -7.31 -13.78 -30.52
C GLN A 64 -7.89 -15.21 -30.54
N ALA A 65 -7.09 -16.20 -30.16
CA ALA A 65 -7.49 -17.60 -30.07
C ALA A 65 -8.59 -17.78 -29.01
N ALA A 66 -8.43 -17.20 -27.83
CA ALA A 66 -9.44 -17.22 -26.78
C ALA A 66 -10.78 -16.60 -27.24
N VAL A 67 -10.74 -15.43 -27.87
CA VAL A 67 -11.97 -14.78 -28.41
C VAL A 67 -12.63 -15.65 -29.49
N LYS A 68 -11.86 -16.20 -30.44
CA LYS A 68 -12.39 -17.07 -31.50
C LYS A 68 -13.02 -18.35 -30.95
N ALA A 69 -12.48 -18.88 -29.86
CA ALA A 69 -13.03 -19.99 -29.11
C ALA A 69 -14.17 -19.56 -28.15
N ASN A 70 -14.74 -18.38 -28.35
CA ASN A 70 -15.90 -17.85 -27.61
C ASN A 70 -15.62 -17.50 -26.13
N GLY A 71 -14.35 -17.35 -25.75
CA GLY A 71 -13.88 -16.99 -24.41
C GLY A 71 -13.85 -15.48 -24.15
N TYR A 72 -13.66 -15.11 -22.88
CA TYR A 72 -13.59 -13.72 -22.43
C TYR A 72 -12.13 -13.28 -22.24
N VAL A 73 -11.82 -12.07 -22.73
CA VAL A 73 -10.46 -11.49 -22.68
C VAL A 73 -10.51 -10.08 -22.14
N HIS A 74 -9.60 -9.77 -21.21
CA HIS A 74 -9.40 -8.43 -20.68
C HIS A 74 -7.93 -8.02 -20.76
N GLY A 75 -7.63 -6.98 -21.55
CA GLY A 75 -6.30 -6.43 -21.73
C GLY A 75 -6.05 -5.20 -20.86
N ILE A 76 -4.86 -5.08 -20.27
CA ILE A 76 -4.44 -3.88 -19.56
C ILE A 76 -3.24 -3.23 -20.28
N VAL A 77 -3.43 -2.00 -20.75
CA VAL A 77 -2.47 -1.25 -21.56
C VAL A 77 -2.08 0.03 -20.83
N PRO A 78 -0.79 0.38 -20.71
CA PRO A 78 -0.40 1.65 -20.11
C PRO A 78 -0.58 2.78 -21.12
N GLN A 79 -0.91 3.99 -20.65
CA GLN A 79 -1.17 5.15 -21.50
C GLN A 79 0.02 5.49 -22.42
N ALA A 80 1.25 5.23 -21.97
CA ALA A 80 2.47 5.41 -22.78
C ALA A 80 2.53 4.51 -24.04
N LEU A 81 1.74 3.43 -24.09
CA LEU A 81 1.72 2.47 -25.21
C LEU A 81 0.46 2.56 -26.08
N THR A 82 -0.52 3.40 -25.74
CA THR A 82 -1.75 3.58 -26.53
C THR A 82 -1.48 4.29 -27.87
N GLY A 83 -0.51 5.21 -27.92
CA GLY A 83 -0.11 5.92 -29.15
C GLY A 83 0.66 5.07 -30.17
N ARG A 84 1.46 4.09 -29.72
CA ARG A 84 2.17 3.15 -30.61
C ARG A 84 1.27 2.03 -31.17
N ALA A 85 0.06 1.89 -30.63
CA ALA A 85 -0.93 0.93 -31.09
C ALA A 85 -1.74 1.42 -32.32
N SER A 86 -1.60 2.68 -32.76
CA SER A 86 -2.49 3.27 -33.79
C SER A 86 -1.82 3.96 -34.98
N GLU A 87 -0.49 4.10 -35.06
CA GLU A 87 0.11 4.85 -36.17
C GLU A 87 0.39 4.00 -37.42
N HIS A 88 -0.45 4.19 -38.43
CA HIS A 88 -0.13 4.00 -39.85
C HIS A 88 0.94 5.03 -40.24
N THR A 89 2.12 4.59 -40.67
CA THR A 89 3.06 5.46 -41.40
C THR A 89 3.09 5.01 -42.86
N PRO A 90 2.61 5.81 -43.82
CA PRO A 90 2.73 5.49 -45.24
C PRO A 90 4.13 5.84 -45.78
N THR A 91 4.68 4.94 -46.59
CA THR A 91 5.89 5.13 -47.44
C THR A 91 5.57 6.00 -48.67
N PRO A 92 6.50 6.79 -49.26
CA PRO A 92 7.37 6.26 -50.33
C PRO A 92 8.78 6.90 -50.48
N GLY A 93 9.78 6.13 -50.92
CA GLY A 93 11.09 6.64 -51.40
C GLY A 93 12.18 5.57 -51.54
N GLU A 94 12.55 5.23 -52.78
CA GLU A 94 13.42 4.15 -53.27
C GLU A 94 14.86 4.05 -52.72
N SER A 95 15.34 2.80 -52.52
CA SER A 95 16.37 2.12 -53.34
C SER A 95 17.21 1.12 -52.51
N THR A 96 17.21 -0.14 -52.95
CA THR A 96 18.11 -1.20 -52.49
C THR A 96 19.51 -1.00 -53.10
N PRO A 97 20.59 -1.46 -52.43
CA PRO A 97 21.18 -2.72 -52.88
C PRO A 97 21.53 -3.70 -51.74
N ALA A 98 21.61 -4.98 -52.12
CA ALA A 98 21.75 -6.16 -51.28
C ALA A 98 23.21 -6.44 -50.78
N PRO A 99 23.50 -7.61 -50.19
CA PRO A 99 23.60 -7.83 -48.76
C PRO A 99 25.06 -7.92 -48.27
N ARG A 100 25.33 -7.50 -47.04
CA ARG A 100 26.54 -7.92 -46.31
C ARG A 100 26.17 -8.85 -45.17
N SER A 101 26.67 -10.07 -45.29
CA SER A 101 26.63 -11.19 -44.35
C SER A 101 27.12 -10.78 -42.96
N GLY A 102 26.37 -11.18 -41.92
CA GLY A 102 26.75 -11.01 -40.51
C GLY A 102 25.66 -10.40 -39.61
N GLY A 103 24.38 -10.50 -39.98
CA GLY A 103 23.30 -9.87 -39.23
C GLY A 103 23.06 -10.54 -37.88
N ALA A 104 23.49 -9.89 -36.79
CA ALA A 104 22.98 -10.18 -35.45
C ALA A 104 21.44 -10.29 -35.51
N LEU A 105 20.88 -11.35 -34.95
CA LEU A 105 19.43 -11.50 -34.78
C LEU A 105 18.92 -10.29 -33.99
N LYS A 106 18.33 -9.31 -34.69
CA LYS A 106 17.75 -8.12 -34.05
C LYS A 106 16.38 -8.50 -33.50
N SER A 107 16.12 -8.09 -32.26
CA SER A 107 14.81 -8.25 -31.61
C SER A 107 13.68 -7.71 -32.50
N GLN A 108 12.62 -8.51 -32.64
CA GLN A 108 11.37 -8.16 -33.32
C GLN A 108 10.27 -7.73 -32.33
N GLU A 109 10.66 -7.35 -31.10
CA GLU A 109 9.72 -6.90 -30.08
C GLU A 109 8.90 -5.70 -30.55
N GLY A 110 7.58 -5.78 -30.38
CA GLY A 110 6.63 -4.77 -30.86
C GLY A 110 6.53 -4.60 -32.39
N LYS A 111 7.27 -5.39 -33.18
CA LYS A 111 7.28 -5.35 -34.65
C LYS A 111 6.47 -6.51 -35.23
N GLY A 112 5.69 -6.24 -36.26
CA GLY A 112 4.84 -7.23 -36.92
C GLY A 112 3.46 -6.65 -37.27
N LYS A 113 2.68 -7.41 -38.03
CA LYS A 113 1.28 -7.07 -38.30
C LYS A 113 0.44 -7.34 -37.04
N ASP A 114 -0.58 -6.53 -36.84
CA ASP A 114 -1.58 -6.79 -35.82
C ASP A 114 -2.26 -8.15 -36.11
N VAL A 115 -2.27 -9.01 -35.09
CA VAL A 115 -2.85 -10.36 -35.15
C VAL A 115 -4.28 -10.33 -34.63
N LEU A 116 -4.56 -9.45 -33.68
CA LEU A 116 -5.90 -9.18 -33.17
C LEU A 116 -6.72 -8.42 -34.23
N GLN A 117 -7.84 -9.00 -34.60
CA GLN A 117 -8.89 -8.36 -35.38
C GLN A 117 -9.83 -7.61 -34.42
N ASP A 118 -10.42 -6.51 -34.87
CA ASP A 118 -11.35 -5.74 -34.03
C ASP A 118 -12.56 -6.58 -33.65
N ASP A 119 -13.08 -6.33 -32.44
CA ASP A 119 -14.12 -7.10 -31.75
C ASP A 119 -15.23 -7.53 -32.72
N ASP A 120 -15.65 -8.78 -32.65
CA ASP A 120 -16.71 -9.36 -33.48
C ASP A 120 -18.11 -8.80 -33.15
N GLY A 121 -18.16 -7.75 -32.33
CA GLY A 121 -19.37 -7.08 -31.84
C GLY A 121 -20.01 -7.77 -30.64
N GLN A 122 -19.40 -8.82 -30.08
CA GLN A 122 -19.99 -9.60 -28.97
C GLN A 122 -19.56 -9.12 -27.58
N GLY A 123 -18.67 -8.12 -27.45
CA GLY A 123 -18.28 -7.53 -26.16
C GLY A 123 -17.48 -8.47 -25.26
N LYS A 124 -16.86 -9.51 -25.83
CA LYS A 124 -16.07 -10.51 -25.09
C LYS A 124 -14.60 -10.12 -24.93
N MET A 125 -14.16 -9.11 -25.66
CA MET A 125 -12.85 -8.50 -25.51
C MET A 125 -12.99 -7.08 -24.97
N THR A 126 -12.32 -6.81 -23.85
CA THR A 126 -12.26 -5.47 -23.26
C THR A 126 -10.82 -5.06 -23.03
N THR A 127 -10.57 -3.75 -23.04
CA THR A 127 -9.25 -3.18 -22.76
C THR A 127 -9.40 -2.05 -21.73
N GLU A 128 -8.56 -2.08 -20.69
CA GLU A 128 -8.42 -1.00 -19.71
C GLU A 128 -7.09 -0.26 -19.95
N VAL A 129 -7.16 1.07 -19.97
CA VAL A 129 -5.96 1.92 -20.04
C VAL A 129 -5.61 2.41 -18.64
N VAL A 130 -4.35 2.23 -18.25
CA VAL A 130 -3.81 2.63 -16.94
C VAL A 130 -2.69 3.65 -17.10
N ASP A 131 -2.36 4.39 -16.05
CA ASP A 131 -1.43 5.52 -16.16
C ASP A 131 0.04 5.06 -16.20
N SER A 132 0.34 3.88 -15.63
CA SER A 132 1.73 3.40 -15.48
C SER A 132 1.90 1.90 -15.69
N MET A 133 3.15 1.47 -15.91
CA MET A 133 3.52 0.04 -15.94
C MET A 133 3.33 -0.65 -14.60
N HIS A 134 3.47 0.08 -13.48
CA HIS A 134 3.27 -0.48 -12.15
C HIS A 134 1.79 -0.81 -11.91
N GLU A 135 0.91 0.16 -12.24
CA GLU A 135 -0.54 -0.03 -12.17
C GLU A 135 -0.99 -1.16 -13.10
N ARG A 136 -0.40 -1.27 -14.29
CA ARG A 136 -0.64 -2.38 -15.23
C ARG A 136 -0.38 -3.74 -14.57
N LYS A 137 0.82 -3.96 -14.02
CA LYS A 137 1.19 -5.23 -13.38
C LYS A 137 0.29 -5.52 -12.18
N LEU A 138 0.05 -4.52 -11.34
CA LEU A 138 -0.81 -4.66 -10.16
C LEU A 138 -2.24 -5.04 -10.56
N LYS A 139 -2.81 -4.39 -11.59
CA LYS A 139 -4.16 -4.69 -12.07
C LYS A 139 -4.25 -6.07 -12.69
N MET A 140 -3.25 -6.47 -13.50
CA MET A 140 -3.15 -7.83 -14.05
C MET A 140 -3.14 -8.86 -12.91
N ALA A 141 -2.33 -8.65 -11.87
CA ALA A 141 -2.26 -9.55 -10.71
C ALA A 141 -3.56 -9.58 -9.88
N GLN A 142 -4.18 -8.42 -9.62
CA GLN A 142 -5.43 -8.33 -8.85
C GLN A 142 -6.61 -9.00 -9.55
N LEU A 143 -6.68 -8.88 -10.88
CA LEU A 143 -7.73 -9.49 -11.67
C LEU A 143 -7.51 -11.00 -11.83
N SER A 144 -6.28 -11.48 -11.69
CA SER A 144 -5.94 -12.89 -11.90
C SER A 144 -6.10 -13.66 -10.59
N THR A 145 -7.24 -14.32 -10.44
CA THR A 145 -7.59 -15.08 -9.21
C THR A 145 -7.51 -16.59 -9.39
N GLY A 146 -7.29 -17.05 -10.63
CA GLY A 146 -7.13 -18.46 -11.00
C GLY A 146 -5.68 -18.91 -11.15
N GLY A 147 -4.74 -17.99 -11.43
CA GLY A 147 -3.33 -18.30 -11.62
C GLY A 147 -2.67 -17.46 -12.71
N PHE A 148 -1.42 -17.82 -12.99
CA PHE A 148 -0.54 -17.17 -13.97
C PHE A 148 0.05 -18.24 -14.89
N ILE A 149 0.00 -18.00 -16.20
CA ILE A 149 0.65 -18.80 -17.23
C ILE A 149 1.72 -17.94 -17.90
N VAL A 150 2.92 -18.49 -18.05
CA VAL A 150 4.06 -17.82 -18.67
C VAL A 150 4.41 -18.55 -19.96
N LEU A 151 4.20 -17.87 -21.09
CA LEU A 151 4.63 -18.30 -22.41
C LEU A 151 6.02 -17.72 -22.74
N PRO A 152 6.71 -18.21 -23.79
CA PRO A 152 7.99 -17.67 -24.22
C PRO A 152 7.98 -16.15 -24.44
N GLY A 153 8.96 -15.44 -23.91
CA GLY A 153 8.98 -13.99 -23.92
C GLY A 153 10.35 -13.39 -23.67
N GLY A 154 10.40 -12.05 -23.63
CA GLY A 154 11.62 -11.28 -23.35
C GLY A 154 11.70 -10.84 -21.89
N TYR A 155 12.52 -9.81 -21.62
CA TYR A 155 12.74 -9.30 -20.26
C TYR A 155 11.44 -8.89 -19.55
N GLY A 156 10.48 -8.28 -20.25
CA GLY A 156 9.20 -7.93 -19.64
C GLY A 156 8.44 -9.15 -19.12
N THR A 157 8.42 -10.24 -19.90
CA THR A 157 7.79 -11.50 -19.48
C THR A 157 8.53 -12.17 -18.32
N PHE A 158 9.87 -12.10 -18.30
CA PHE A 158 10.66 -12.63 -17.20
C PHE A 158 10.44 -11.85 -15.91
N GLU A 159 10.40 -10.53 -16.02
CA GLU A 159 10.15 -9.63 -14.89
C GLU A 159 8.75 -9.88 -14.30
N GLU A 160 7.72 -9.98 -15.13
CA GLU A 160 6.36 -10.30 -14.72
C GLU A 160 6.26 -11.68 -14.04
N ALA A 161 6.95 -12.69 -14.60
CA ALA A 161 6.96 -14.05 -14.03
C ALA A 161 7.69 -14.10 -12.68
N LEU A 162 8.89 -13.52 -12.58
CA LEU A 162 9.68 -13.50 -11.36
C LEU A 162 8.98 -12.69 -10.26
N GLU A 163 8.34 -11.57 -10.59
CA GLU A 163 7.53 -10.78 -9.65
C GLU A 163 6.43 -11.64 -9.01
N MET A 164 5.67 -12.41 -9.80
CA MET A 164 4.62 -13.29 -9.24
C MET A 164 5.20 -14.43 -8.41
N ILE A 165 6.36 -14.98 -8.79
CA ILE A 165 7.06 -16.00 -7.98
C ILE A 165 7.47 -15.38 -6.64
N THR A 166 8.06 -14.19 -6.64
CA THR A 166 8.44 -13.47 -5.44
C THR A 166 7.22 -13.09 -4.60
N TRP A 167 6.10 -12.70 -5.20
CA TRP A 167 4.87 -12.41 -4.45
C TRP A 167 4.25 -13.65 -3.83
N ASN A 168 4.39 -14.82 -4.43
CA ASN A 168 3.99 -16.11 -3.82
C ASN A 168 5.00 -16.58 -2.76
N GLN A 169 6.29 -16.37 -3.00
CA GLN A 169 7.37 -16.65 -2.05
C GLN A 169 7.26 -15.80 -0.82
N LEU A 170 6.93 -14.52 -0.99
CA LEU A 170 6.43 -13.72 0.08
C LEU A 170 5.19 -14.47 0.53
N GLY A 171 4.08 -14.46 -0.20
CA GLY A 171 2.81 -15.14 0.13
C GLY A 171 1.61 -14.18 0.01
N ILE A 172 1.84 -13.02 -0.63
CA ILE A 172 0.85 -12.02 -1.04
C ILE A 172 -0.33 -12.70 -1.76
N HIS A 173 -0.03 -13.74 -2.52
CA HIS A 173 -1.00 -14.68 -3.07
C HIS A 173 -0.48 -16.12 -2.95
N ARG A 174 -1.35 -17.08 -3.20
CA ARG A 174 -1.05 -18.53 -3.19
C ARG A 174 -1.66 -19.19 -4.44
N LEU A 175 -1.45 -18.54 -5.58
CA LEU A 175 -2.05 -18.91 -6.87
C LEU A 175 -1.05 -19.67 -7.74
N PRO A 176 -1.50 -20.57 -8.62
CA PRO A 176 -0.61 -21.31 -9.53
C PRO A 176 0.21 -20.38 -10.41
N ILE A 177 1.49 -20.72 -10.60
CA ILE A 177 2.39 -20.05 -11.55
C ILE A 177 2.98 -21.14 -12.45
N LEU A 178 2.54 -21.18 -13.70
CA LEU A 178 2.93 -22.19 -14.67
C LEU A 178 3.85 -21.59 -15.72
N ILE A 179 5.06 -22.11 -15.85
CA ILE A 179 6.01 -21.72 -16.89
C ILE A 179 6.03 -22.81 -17.95
N LEU A 180 5.49 -22.53 -19.14
CA LEU A 180 5.37 -23.52 -20.20
C LEU A 180 6.69 -23.63 -20.96
N ASN A 181 7.38 -24.78 -20.85
CA ASN A 181 8.70 -25.02 -21.44
C ASN A 181 8.64 -25.33 -22.95
N ILE A 182 7.85 -24.57 -23.70
CA ILE A 182 7.64 -24.72 -25.14
C ILE A 182 8.98 -24.62 -25.85
N GLY A 183 9.33 -25.62 -26.66
CA GLY A 183 10.61 -25.68 -27.35
C GLY A 183 11.83 -25.71 -26.42
N ASN A 184 11.66 -26.16 -25.17
CA ASN A 184 12.68 -26.11 -24.11
C ASN A 184 13.18 -24.68 -23.79
N PHE A 185 12.37 -23.67 -24.08
CA PHE A 185 12.74 -22.26 -23.96
C PHE A 185 13.17 -21.86 -22.54
N TYR A 186 12.54 -22.43 -21.52
CA TYR A 186 12.79 -22.10 -20.11
C TYR A 186 13.72 -23.08 -19.41
N THR A 187 14.27 -24.08 -20.10
CA THR A 187 15.18 -25.08 -19.50
C THR A 187 16.38 -24.43 -18.80
N HIS A 188 17.03 -23.45 -19.42
CA HIS A 188 18.18 -22.78 -18.81
C HIS A 188 17.80 -21.84 -17.66
N LEU A 189 16.64 -21.19 -17.74
CA LEU A 189 16.14 -20.38 -16.62
C LEU A 189 15.84 -21.26 -15.41
N HIS A 190 15.22 -22.42 -15.62
CA HIS A 190 14.97 -23.38 -14.55
C HIS A 190 16.27 -23.96 -13.99
N GLN A 191 17.26 -24.27 -14.83
CA GLN A 191 18.61 -24.66 -14.37
C GLN A 191 19.25 -23.57 -13.49
N GLN A 192 19.07 -22.30 -13.82
CA GLN A 192 19.54 -21.20 -12.98
C GLN A 192 18.85 -21.20 -11.61
N PHE A 193 17.55 -21.52 -11.52
CA PHE A 193 16.86 -21.66 -10.24
C PHE A 193 17.39 -22.85 -9.42
N LEU A 194 17.67 -23.98 -10.07
CA LEU A 194 18.30 -25.13 -9.41
C LEU A 194 19.69 -24.79 -8.88
N ALA A 195 20.51 -24.06 -9.66
CA ALA A 195 21.82 -23.58 -9.23
C ALA A 195 21.70 -22.59 -8.07
N SER A 196 20.68 -21.73 -8.05
CA SER A 196 20.39 -20.84 -6.92
C SER A 196 19.94 -21.60 -5.66
N VAL A 197 19.28 -22.75 -5.80
CA VAL A 197 19.00 -23.65 -4.66
C VAL A 197 20.30 -24.27 -4.14
N GLU A 198 21.14 -24.81 -5.03
CA GLU A 198 22.43 -25.40 -4.66
C GLU A 198 23.34 -24.38 -3.97
N ALA A 199 23.34 -23.13 -4.46
CA ALA A 199 24.08 -22.02 -3.87
C ALA A 199 23.43 -21.43 -2.60
N GLY A 200 22.25 -21.90 -2.19
CA GLY A 200 21.58 -21.48 -0.95
C GLY A 200 20.79 -20.17 -1.02
N PHE A 201 20.55 -19.62 -2.21
CA PHE A 201 19.73 -18.41 -2.40
C PHE A 201 18.23 -18.70 -2.47
N ILE A 202 17.84 -19.92 -2.84
CA ILE A 202 16.44 -20.37 -2.88
C ILE A 202 16.32 -21.61 -1.98
N ALA A 203 15.35 -21.61 -1.06
CA ALA A 203 15.04 -22.81 -0.29
C ALA A 203 14.51 -23.91 -1.23
N PRO A 204 14.95 -25.19 -1.11
CA PRO A 204 14.52 -26.25 -2.03
C PRO A 204 13.00 -26.36 -2.19
N GLU A 205 12.26 -26.13 -1.11
CA GLU A 205 10.80 -26.21 -1.09
C GLU A 205 10.16 -25.09 -1.92
N ASN A 206 10.80 -23.92 -1.99
CA ASN A 206 10.31 -22.75 -2.74
C ASN A 206 10.29 -22.96 -4.26
N LEU A 207 10.98 -23.98 -4.79
CA LEU A 207 10.83 -24.35 -6.19
C LEU A 207 9.39 -24.72 -6.55
N SER A 208 8.62 -25.25 -5.58
CA SER A 208 7.21 -25.62 -5.80
C SER A 208 6.25 -24.43 -5.92
N LEU A 209 6.72 -23.20 -5.64
CA LEU A 209 5.95 -21.96 -5.83
C LEU A 209 5.66 -21.64 -7.31
N MET A 210 6.38 -22.31 -8.21
CA MET A 210 6.10 -22.32 -9.64
C MET A 210 6.20 -23.76 -10.16
N GLN A 211 5.61 -24.01 -11.32
CA GLN A 211 5.75 -25.28 -12.00
C GLN A 211 6.26 -25.06 -13.41
N LEU A 212 7.42 -25.63 -13.71
CA LEU A 212 7.86 -25.79 -15.10
C LEU A 212 7.02 -26.92 -15.73
N VAL A 213 6.21 -26.57 -16.72
CA VAL A 213 5.35 -27.51 -17.44
C VAL A 213 6.06 -27.96 -18.72
N SER A 214 6.22 -29.27 -18.88
CA SER A 214 6.66 -29.92 -20.11
C SER A 214 5.55 -30.85 -20.60
N LEU A 215 5.56 -31.17 -21.89
CA LEU A 215 4.67 -32.20 -22.42
C LEU A 215 5.09 -33.59 -21.92
N ASP A 216 4.11 -34.49 -21.81
CA ASP A 216 4.37 -35.88 -21.45
C ASP A 216 5.35 -36.50 -22.47
N GLY A 217 6.53 -36.93 -22.01
CA GLY A 217 7.64 -37.42 -22.85
C GLY A 217 9.00 -36.97 -22.34
N ASP A 218 10.02 -37.06 -23.20
CA ASP A 218 11.34 -36.46 -22.98
C ASP A 218 11.37 -35.01 -23.52
N ASP A 219 12.50 -34.33 -23.39
CA ASP A 219 12.68 -32.95 -23.89
C ASP A 219 12.40 -32.79 -25.39
N ARG A 220 12.38 -33.88 -26.18
CA ARG A 220 12.03 -33.83 -27.61
C ARG A 220 10.53 -33.60 -27.82
N ALA A 221 9.69 -34.04 -26.87
CA ALA A 221 8.26 -33.75 -26.90
C ALA A 221 8.00 -32.24 -26.94
N ASN A 222 8.77 -31.46 -26.18
CA ASN A 222 8.64 -30.00 -26.14
C ASN A 222 9.02 -29.32 -27.47
N LEU A 223 9.81 -29.99 -28.32
CA LEU A 223 10.26 -29.47 -29.62
C LEU A 223 9.34 -29.90 -30.78
N ASP A 224 8.44 -30.86 -30.55
CA ASP A 224 7.59 -31.45 -31.57
C ASP A 224 6.43 -30.51 -31.94
N GLU A 225 6.54 -29.90 -33.12
CA GLU A 225 5.51 -28.99 -33.64
C GLU A 225 4.16 -29.68 -33.89
N SER A 226 4.16 -30.99 -34.17
CA SER A 226 2.89 -31.74 -34.34
C SER A 226 2.09 -31.84 -33.03
N ARG A 227 2.76 -31.63 -31.90
CA ARG A 227 2.19 -31.62 -30.55
C ARG A 227 1.96 -30.22 -30.01
N ALA A 228 2.06 -29.18 -30.84
CA ALA A 228 1.82 -27.80 -30.41
C ALA A 228 0.41 -27.62 -29.78
N GLY A 229 -0.58 -28.39 -30.27
CA GLY A 229 -1.95 -28.42 -29.74
C GLY A 229 -2.08 -28.97 -28.31
N ASP A 230 -1.09 -29.73 -27.82
CA ASP A 230 -1.14 -30.35 -26.50
C ASP A 230 -0.87 -29.33 -25.36
N TRP A 231 -0.26 -28.18 -25.67
CA TRP A 231 0.18 -27.21 -24.68
C TRP A 231 -0.97 -26.55 -23.90
N GLY A 232 -2.10 -26.28 -24.56
CA GLY A 232 -3.29 -25.75 -23.90
C GLY A 232 -3.88 -26.73 -22.88
N ALA A 233 -4.02 -28.00 -23.27
CA ALA A 233 -4.49 -29.05 -22.37
C ALA A 233 -3.50 -29.28 -21.20
N ALA A 234 -2.19 -29.25 -21.48
CA ALA A 234 -1.16 -29.34 -20.45
C ALA A 234 -1.24 -28.18 -19.44
N ALA A 235 -1.46 -26.95 -19.92
CA ALA A 235 -1.60 -25.78 -19.06
C ALA A 235 -2.83 -25.86 -18.15
N VAL A 236 -4.01 -26.20 -18.70
CA VAL A 236 -5.25 -26.33 -17.90
C VAL A 236 -5.12 -27.48 -16.88
N LYS A 237 -4.59 -28.64 -17.29
CA LYS A 237 -4.33 -29.77 -16.39
C LYS A 237 -3.37 -29.40 -15.26
N ALA A 238 -2.34 -28.60 -15.55
CA ALA A 238 -1.40 -28.14 -14.54
C ALA A 238 -2.06 -27.13 -13.57
N LEU A 239 -2.91 -26.21 -14.05
CA LEU A 239 -3.64 -25.28 -13.19
C LEU A 239 -4.51 -26.02 -12.17
N GLU A 240 -5.18 -27.09 -12.59
CA GLU A 240 -6.09 -27.86 -11.72
C GLU A 240 -5.35 -28.73 -10.71
N LYS A 241 -4.15 -29.22 -11.06
CA LYS A 241 -3.36 -30.12 -10.21
C LYS A 241 -2.38 -29.40 -9.28
N TRP A 242 -2.12 -28.12 -9.52
CA TRP A 242 -1.06 -27.43 -8.81
C TRP A 242 -1.39 -27.26 -7.32
N THR A 243 -0.50 -27.77 -6.48
CA THR A 243 -0.57 -27.70 -5.02
C THR A 243 0.85 -27.65 -4.46
N PHE A 244 1.03 -27.01 -3.31
CA PHE A 244 2.27 -27.04 -2.55
C PHE A 244 1.94 -26.96 -1.06
N ASP A 245 2.88 -27.36 -0.20
CA ASP A 245 2.65 -27.45 1.25
C ASP A 245 2.47 -26.05 1.89
N ALA A 246 1.64 -25.96 2.94
CA ALA A 246 1.35 -24.68 3.60
C ALA A 246 2.59 -23.98 4.20
N GLY A 247 3.69 -24.71 4.40
CA GLY A 247 4.96 -24.18 4.91
C GLY A 247 5.92 -23.65 3.84
N VAL A 248 5.59 -23.73 2.55
CA VAL A 248 6.45 -23.23 1.46
C VAL A 248 6.33 -21.72 1.32
N GLY A 249 7.44 -21.06 1.00
CA GLY A 249 7.56 -19.61 1.01
C GLY A 249 7.72 -19.08 2.42
N TYR A 250 7.72 -17.76 2.55
CA TYR A 250 7.81 -17.09 3.82
C TYR A 250 6.42 -17.07 4.44
N GLY A 251 6.25 -17.63 5.64
CA GLY A 251 5.00 -17.58 6.42
C GLY A 251 4.65 -16.18 6.91
N LEU A 252 5.13 -15.15 6.21
CA LEU A 252 4.76 -13.76 6.40
C LEU A 252 3.24 -13.67 6.18
N ASN A 253 2.61 -12.72 6.84
CA ASN A 253 1.18 -12.51 6.70
C ASN A 253 1.03 -11.08 6.20
N TRP A 254 0.87 -10.85 4.90
CA TRP A 254 0.68 -9.49 4.36
C TRP A 254 -0.64 -8.84 4.78
N LYS A 255 -1.57 -9.61 5.37
CA LYS A 255 -2.71 -9.04 6.09
C LYS A 255 -2.30 -8.45 7.46
N LYS A 256 -1.16 -8.86 8.02
CA LYS A 256 -0.50 -8.29 9.24
C LYS A 256 0.75 -7.45 8.92
N ALA A 257 1.43 -7.64 7.79
CA ALA A 257 2.61 -6.87 7.37
C ALA A 257 2.22 -5.58 6.64
N SER A 258 0.93 -5.42 6.32
CA SER A 258 0.33 -4.08 6.19
C SER A 258 0.19 -3.37 7.55
N GLU A 259 0.62 -3.99 8.66
CA GLU A 259 0.58 -3.43 10.02
C GLU A 259 1.96 -3.29 10.70
N ILE A 260 3.11 -3.73 10.15
CA ILE A 260 4.42 -3.59 10.83
C ILE A 260 5.61 -3.41 9.83
N GLU A 261 6.19 -2.20 9.87
CA GLU A 261 7.57 -1.76 9.58
C GLU A 261 8.15 -1.82 8.14
N GLU A 262 8.17 -0.66 7.46
CA GLU A 262 9.36 -0.20 6.74
C GLU A 262 10.27 0.52 7.75
N ASP A 263 11.39 -0.09 8.10
CA ASP A 263 12.68 0.61 8.12
C ASP A 263 13.87 -0.37 8.29
N LYS A 264 14.68 -0.50 7.24
CA LYS A 264 16.12 -0.18 7.24
C LYS A 264 16.76 -0.50 5.89
N ASP A 265 16.90 0.57 5.12
CA ASP A 265 17.99 1.00 4.25
C ASP A 265 18.76 0.02 3.33
N GLY A 266 18.84 0.41 2.05
CA GLY A 266 19.65 -0.27 1.04
C GLY A 266 19.51 0.21 -0.41
N SER A 267 19.67 1.52 -0.65
CA SER A 267 20.07 2.11 -1.94
C SER A 267 19.01 2.41 -3.04
N SER A 268 18.78 3.73 -3.17
CA SER A 268 18.60 4.55 -4.38
C SER A 268 17.45 4.30 -5.36
N SER A 269 16.46 5.20 -5.23
CA SER A 269 15.85 6.06 -6.27
C SER A 269 14.32 5.92 -6.33
N ALA A 270 13.63 6.76 -5.56
CA ALA A 270 12.18 6.82 -5.51
C ALA A 270 11.69 8.21 -5.92
N ASN A 271 11.04 8.28 -7.08
CA ASN A 271 10.06 9.32 -7.39
C ASN A 271 8.70 8.83 -6.86
N SER A 272 8.18 9.53 -5.86
CA SER A 272 6.94 9.24 -5.16
C SER A 272 5.70 9.68 -5.94
N THR A 273 4.71 8.79 -6.08
CA THR A 273 3.30 9.18 -6.26
C THR A 273 2.50 8.61 -5.10
N SER A 274 2.00 9.54 -4.29
CA SER A 274 1.50 9.44 -2.92
C SER A 274 0.06 8.92 -2.81
N THR A 275 -0.13 7.86 -2.03
CA THR A 275 -1.43 7.41 -1.51
C THR A 275 -1.76 8.11 -0.20
N PRO A 276 -2.95 8.72 -0.02
CA PRO A 276 -3.41 9.09 1.32
C PRO A 276 -4.67 8.31 1.75
N GLU A 277 -4.98 8.00 3.00
CA GLU A 277 -4.35 8.18 4.30
C GLU A 277 -5.48 7.78 5.25
N ALA A 278 -5.28 6.86 6.20
CA ALA A 278 -6.33 6.60 7.19
C ALA A 278 -6.31 7.74 8.24
N ILE A 279 -7.49 8.10 8.76
CA ILE A 279 -7.55 8.96 9.95
C ILE A 279 -7.30 8.11 11.18
N PHE A 280 -6.64 8.65 12.19
CA PHE A 280 -6.45 7.92 13.43
C PHE A 280 -6.50 8.83 14.64
N THR A 281 -6.86 8.28 15.79
CA THR A 281 -6.68 8.90 17.11
C THR A 281 -5.90 7.98 18.03
N THR A 282 -5.27 8.55 19.05
CA THR A 282 -4.59 7.78 20.10
C THR A 282 -5.01 8.32 21.45
N MET A 283 -5.49 7.41 22.29
CA MET A 283 -5.98 7.66 23.65
C MET A 283 -5.27 6.72 24.63
N ARG A 284 -5.45 6.97 25.92
CA ARG A 284 -4.95 6.12 27.00
C ARG A 284 -6.11 5.48 27.74
N PHE A 285 -5.92 4.26 28.21
CA PHE A 285 -6.80 3.66 29.20
C PHE A 285 -5.92 3.00 30.27
N THR A 286 -6.17 3.34 31.53
CA THR A 286 -5.46 2.77 32.67
C THR A 286 -6.46 2.04 33.55
N SER A 287 -6.19 0.76 33.82
CA SER A 287 -7.09 -0.05 34.64
C SER A 287 -7.30 0.58 36.03
N PRO A 288 -8.55 0.91 36.42
CA PRO A 288 -8.84 1.66 37.66
C PRO A 288 -8.83 0.81 38.93
N SER A 289 -8.89 -0.52 38.83
CA SER A 289 -9.11 -1.36 40.01
C SER A 289 -7.78 -1.74 40.70
N PRO A 290 -7.68 -1.56 42.04
CA PRO A 290 -6.45 -1.72 42.80
C PRO A 290 -6.07 -3.18 43.08
N SER A 291 -6.95 -4.13 42.79
CA SER A 291 -6.72 -5.56 43.04
C SER A 291 -6.23 -6.26 41.77
N PRO A 292 -5.04 -6.87 41.76
CA PRO A 292 -4.48 -7.49 40.56
C PRO A 292 -5.32 -8.65 39.99
N ASP A 293 -6.14 -9.32 40.83
CA ASP A 293 -6.83 -10.58 40.46
C ASP A 293 -8.26 -10.42 39.90
N ARG A 294 -8.79 -9.20 39.79
CA ARG A 294 -10.02 -8.94 39.04
C ARG A 294 -9.62 -8.32 37.70
N PRO A 295 -10.29 -8.56 36.58
CA PRO A 295 -10.20 -7.73 35.37
C PRO A 295 -11.17 -6.54 35.46
N THR A 296 -10.89 -5.41 34.79
CA THR A 296 -11.81 -4.25 34.75
C THR A 296 -12.80 -4.43 33.60
N ILE A 297 -13.85 -5.21 33.83
CA ILE A 297 -14.88 -5.53 32.82
C ILE A 297 -16.26 -5.49 33.49
N PRO A 298 -17.29 -4.88 32.86
CA PRO A 298 -17.26 -4.24 31.54
C PRO A 298 -16.51 -2.89 31.56
N ILE A 299 -15.82 -2.57 30.47
CA ILE A 299 -15.21 -1.25 30.27
C ILE A 299 -16.27 -0.31 29.73
N THR A 300 -16.38 0.88 30.32
CA THR A 300 -17.34 1.92 29.91
C THR A 300 -16.62 3.14 29.32
N ARG A 301 -17.34 3.96 28.55
CA ARG A 301 -16.78 5.14 27.86
C ARG A 301 -16.14 6.13 28.82
N GLU A 302 -16.71 6.26 30.02
CA GLU A 302 -16.28 7.19 31.07
C GLU A 302 -14.93 6.82 31.67
N MET A 303 -14.48 5.56 31.50
CA MET A 303 -13.17 5.10 31.97
C MET A 303 -12.04 5.54 31.03
N ILE A 304 -12.36 6.01 29.82
CA ILE A 304 -11.37 6.48 28.85
C ILE A 304 -11.32 8.01 28.88
N PRO A 305 -10.20 8.62 29.30
CA PRO A 305 -10.02 10.07 29.29
C PRO A 305 -10.36 10.68 27.92
N LEU A 306 -11.20 11.73 27.94
CA LEU A 306 -11.56 12.53 26.78
C LEU A 306 -12.19 11.73 25.61
N PHE A 307 -12.84 10.59 25.90
CA PHE A 307 -13.41 9.72 24.88
C PHE A 307 -14.29 10.47 23.86
N ASP A 308 -15.25 11.27 24.32
CA ASP A 308 -16.17 12.00 23.43
C ASP A 308 -15.42 12.95 22.49
N LEU A 309 -14.38 13.64 22.98
CA LEU A 309 -13.57 14.53 22.17
C LEU A 309 -12.71 13.77 21.14
N HIS A 310 -12.28 12.54 21.47
CA HIS A 310 -11.59 11.66 20.53
C HIS A 310 -12.50 11.20 19.39
N ILE A 311 -13.75 10.85 19.70
CA ILE A 311 -14.75 10.46 18.69
C ILE A 311 -15.14 11.66 17.83
N GLU A 312 -15.39 12.81 18.44
CA GLU A 312 -15.65 14.08 17.74
C GLU A 312 -14.52 14.39 16.75
N ARG A 313 -13.25 14.30 17.18
CA ARG A 313 -12.08 14.49 16.30
C ARG A 313 -12.08 13.55 15.09
N LEU A 314 -12.36 12.26 15.29
CA LEU A 314 -12.44 11.30 14.18
C LEU A 314 -13.57 11.66 13.22
N ARG A 315 -14.72 12.11 13.74
CA ARG A 315 -15.88 12.50 12.94
C ARG A 315 -15.59 13.76 12.11
N GLU A 316 -14.98 14.77 12.69
CA GLU A 316 -14.60 16.00 12.00
C GLU A 316 -13.56 15.70 10.90
N ALA A 317 -12.57 14.86 11.19
CA ALA A 317 -11.58 14.41 10.21
C ALA A 317 -12.23 13.64 9.07
N HIS A 318 -13.12 12.70 9.38
CA HIS A 318 -13.87 11.97 8.38
C HIS A 318 -14.69 12.92 7.51
N ALA A 319 -15.42 13.87 8.10
CA ALA A 319 -16.24 14.83 7.35
C ALA A 319 -15.40 15.70 6.41
N TYR A 320 -14.23 16.16 6.87
CA TYR A 320 -13.29 16.91 6.05
C TYR A 320 -12.84 16.12 4.80
N PHE A 321 -12.40 14.88 4.99
CA PHE A 321 -11.94 14.05 3.87
C PHE A 321 -13.10 13.55 2.98
N ALA A 322 -14.27 13.28 3.56
CA ALA A 322 -15.45 12.83 2.82
C ALA A 322 -16.01 13.92 1.92
N ASN A 323 -16.07 15.17 2.38
CA ASN A 323 -16.48 16.31 1.55
C ASN A 323 -15.56 16.49 0.33
N ARG A 324 -14.30 16.06 0.42
CA ARG A 324 -13.32 16.16 -0.67
C ARG A 324 -13.46 15.06 -1.71
N ASP A 325 -13.72 13.83 -1.28
CA ASP A 325 -13.80 12.66 -2.17
C ASP A 325 -14.88 11.67 -1.70
N LEU A 326 -16.13 12.01 -2.01
CA LEU A 326 -17.32 11.22 -1.70
C LEU A 326 -17.32 9.82 -2.35
N ARG A 327 -16.46 9.56 -3.35
CA ARG A 327 -16.32 8.24 -3.98
C ARG A 327 -15.36 7.34 -3.21
N ARG A 328 -14.42 7.93 -2.46
CA ARG A 328 -13.37 7.23 -1.72
C ARG A 328 -13.68 7.04 -0.25
N TRP A 329 -14.28 8.05 0.37
CA TRP A 329 -14.71 8.01 1.77
C TRP A 329 -16.17 7.58 1.86
N SER A 330 -16.44 6.51 2.60
CA SER A 330 -17.80 6.03 2.88
C SER A 330 -18.55 7.01 3.79
N MET A 331 -19.81 6.71 4.11
CA MET A 331 -20.49 7.40 5.21
C MET A 331 -19.77 7.13 6.53
N TRP A 332 -19.89 8.05 7.48
CA TRP A 332 -19.43 7.84 8.85
C TRP A 332 -20.09 6.58 9.40
N ILE A 333 -19.26 5.66 9.89
CA ILE A 333 -19.66 4.33 10.35
C ILE A 333 -20.47 4.33 11.65
N GLY A 334 -20.54 5.47 12.33
CA GLY A 334 -21.26 5.62 13.60
C GLY A 334 -20.34 5.48 14.82
N ASP A 335 -20.59 6.32 15.81
CA ASP A 335 -19.79 6.37 17.05
C ASP A 335 -19.88 5.06 17.84
N ASP A 336 -21.06 4.44 17.86
CA ASP A 336 -21.29 3.18 18.56
C ASP A 336 -20.45 2.05 17.95
N VAL A 337 -20.30 2.02 16.62
CA VAL A 337 -19.44 1.02 15.95
C VAL A 337 -17.99 1.19 16.35
N VAL A 338 -17.49 2.44 16.38
CA VAL A 338 -16.13 2.74 16.84
C VAL A 338 -15.94 2.35 18.31
N TRP A 339 -16.93 2.65 19.15
CA TRP A 339 -16.92 2.28 20.56
C TRP A 339 -16.88 0.76 20.77
N GLU A 340 -17.73 -0.01 20.07
CA GLU A 340 -17.78 -1.46 20.22
C GLU A 340 -16.46 -2.14 19.82
N GLU A 341 -15.80 -1.64 18.77
CA GLU A 341 -14.46 -2.11 18.39
C GLU A 341 -13.40 -1.77 19.44
N ILE A 342 -13.43 -0.56 20.01
CA ILE A 342 -12.52 -0.17 21.11
C ILE A 342 -12.74 -1.06 22.33
N ARG A 343 -14.01 -1.20 22.76
CA ARG A 343 -14.39 -1.99 23.92
C ARG A 343 -13.96 -3.44 23.75
N ARG A 344 -14.22 -4.06 22.58
CA ARG A 344 -13.84 -5.45 22.30
C ARG A 344 -12.33 -5.67 22.45
N GLU A 345 -11.52 -4.90 21.74
CA GLU A 345 -10.05 -5.10 21.76
C GLU A 345 -9.46 -4.80 23.14
N LEU A 346 -9.99 -3.79 23.83
CA LEU A 346 -9.50 -3.39 25.15
C LEU A 346 -9.88 -4.41 26.22
N GLU A 347 -11.12 -4.92 26.23
CA GLU A 347 -11.56 -5.98 27.13
C GLU A 347 -10.81 -7.29 26.85
N GLU A 348 -10.52 -7.62 25.59
CA GLU A 348 -9.70 -8.80 25.25
C GLU A 348 -8.29 -8.71 25.85
N LYS A 349 -7.64 -7.53 25.80
CA LYS A 349 -6.35 -7.34 26.46
C LYS A 349 -6.46 -7.37 27.98
N GLU A 350 -7.45 -6.68 28.54
CA GLU A 350 -7.69 -6.57 29.97
C GLU A 350 -8.05 -7.91 30.63
N LEU A 351 -8.60 -8.87 29.87
CA LEU A 351 -8.81 -10.26 30.30
C LEU A 351 -7.50 -11.03 30.50
N VAL A 352 -6.47 -10.74 29.70
CA VAL A 352 -5.17 -11.42 29.77
C VAL A 352 -4.32 -10.83 30.88
N GLU A 353 -4.19 -9.51 30.90
CA GLU A 353 -3.38 -8.78 31.87
C GLU A 353 -3.98 -7.39 32.07
N ARG A 354 -4.02 -6.91 33.31
CA ARG A 354 -4.38 -5.51 33.55
C ARG A 354 -3.23 -4.60 33.21
N GLY A 355 -3.54 -3.47 32.61
CA GLY A 355 -2.48 -2.60 32.16
C GLY A 355 -2.85 -1.13 32.10
N ASP A 356 -1.80 -0.41 31.77
CA ASP A 356 -1.88 0.93 31.24
C ASP A 356 -1.67 0.82 29.73
N TRP A 357 -2.69 1.17 28.98
CA TRP A 357 -2.83 0.83 27.57
C TRP A 357 -2.86 2.08 26.71
N ARG A 358 -2.06 2.08 25.65
CA ARG A 358 -2.20 2.97 24.51
C ARG A 358 -3.21 2.35 23.56
N VAL A 359 -4.33 3.04 23.34
CA VAL A 359 -5.38 2.62 22.41
C VAL A 359 -5.30 3.50 21.16
N ARG A 360 -4.93 2.91 20.04
CA ARG A 360 -4.86 3.58 18.73
C ARG A 360 -6.02 3.11 17.87
N VAL A 361 -6.83 4.05 17.40
CA VAL A 361 -7.98 3.78 16.54
C VAL A 361 -7.67 4.36 15.17
N VAL A 362 -7.74 3.54 14.14
CA VAL A 362 -7.48 3.89 12.74
C VAL A 362 -8.74 3.61 11.93
N ILE A 363 -9.22 4.61 11.17
CA ILE A 363 -10.39 4.48 10.30
C ILE A 363 -9.93 4.71 8.86
N SER A 364 -10.12 3.68 8.04
CA SER A 364 -9.83 3.75 6.60
C SER A 364 -10.94 4.48 5.84
N PRO A 365 -10.66 5.04 4.64
CA PRO A 365 -11.69 5.68 3.83
C PRO A 365 -12.92 4.81 3.55
N ARG A 366 -12.76 3.49 3.48
CA ARG A 366 -13.88 2.55 3.25
C ARG A 366 -14.68 2.19 4.50
N GLY A 367 -14.43 2.87 5.62
CA GLY A 367 -15.14 2.66 6.88
C GLY A 367 -14.61 1.52 7.75
N ASN A 368 -13.50 0.87 7.38
CA ASN A 368 -12.92 -0.14 8.27
C ASN A 368 -12.28 0.53 9.49
N VAL A 369 -12.65 0.08 10.69
CA VAL A 369 -12.02 0.44 11.97
C VAL A 369 -10.98 -0.61 12.31
N ASN A 370 -9.79 -0.16 12.70
CA ASN A 370 -8.76 -0.99 13.29
C ASN A 370 -8.39 -0.38 14.64
N VAL A 371 -8.49 -1.15 15.71
CA VAL A 371 -8.10 -0.72 17.05
C VAL A 371 -6.89 -1.54 17.48
N GLN A 372 -5.83 -0.85 17.87
CA GLN A 372 -4.61 -1.45 18.40
C GLN A 372 -4.48 -1.07 19.87
N VAL A 373 -4.39 -2.08 20.73
CA VAL A 373 -4.17 -1.92 22.16
C VAL A 373 -2.81 -2.50 22.51
N VAL A 374 -1.88 -1.62 22.90
CA VAL A 374 -0.51 -1.96 23.28
C VAL A 374 -0.14 -1.27 24.59
N PRO A 375 0.85 -1.77 25.35
CA PRO A 375 1.27 -1.11 26.58
C PRO A 375 1.58 0.37 26.35
N ALA A 376 1.12 1.23 27.27
CA ALA A 376 1.49 2.63 27.26
C ALA A 376 3.02 2.76 27.38
N PRO A 377 3.63 3.74 26.70
CA PRO A 377 5.07 3.96 26.80
C PRO A 377 5.50 4.10 28.26
N ALA A 378 6.58 3.42 28.68
CA ALA A 378 7.04 3.45 30.07
C ALA A 378 7.42 4.86 30.55
N ASP A 379 7.82 5.73 29.62
CA ASP A 379 8.12 7.14 29.90
C ASP A 379 6.84 7.99 30.04
N ALA A 380 5.67 7.50 29.60
CA ALA A 380 4.38 8.17 29.69
C ALA A 380 3.86 7.99 31.12
N GLY A 381 4.38 8.82 32.03
CA GLY A 381 3.87 8.96 33.40
C GLY A 381 2.34 9.16 33.42
N PRO A 382 1.68 9.08 34.58
CA PRO A 382 0.22 9.03 34.68
C PRO A 382 -0.50 10.10 33.85
N PHE A 383 -1.67 9.78 33.31
CA PHE A 383 -2.45 10.74 32.54
C PHE A 383 -2.94 11.89 33.44
N THR A 384 -2.56 13.11 33.10
CA THR A 384 -2.88 14.33 33.87
C THR A 384 -3.64 15.34 33.01
N PHE A 385 -4.68 15.94 33.59
CA PHE A 385 -5.45 17.02 32.94
C PHE A 385 -4.88 18.41 33.22
N HIS A 386 -4.16 18.57 34.32
CA HIS A 386 -3.64 19.85 34.76
C HIS A 386 -2.11 19.85 34.75
N PRO A 387 -1.47 20.96 34.33
CA PRO A 387 -0.04 21.13 34.51
C PRO A 387 0.32 21.09 35.99
N SER A 388 1.48 20.52 36.31
CA SER A 388 1.98 20.46 37.69
C SER A 388 2.12 21.86 38.29
N THR A 389 1.67 22.04 39.53
CA THR A 389 1.80 23.28 40.29
C THR A 389 3.23 23.51 40.79
N SER A 390 4.01 22.44 40.99
CA SER A 390 5.45 22.49 41.28
C SER A 390 6.28 22.16 40.03
N THR A 391 7.51 22.67 39.97
CA THR A 391 8.48 22.29 38.92
C THR A 391 8.74 20.78 39.01
N SER A 392 8.52 20.06 37.93
CA SER A 392 8.84 18.63 37.80
C SER A 392 10.34 18.47 37.62
N HIS A 393 10.94 17.48 38.29
CA HIS A 393 12.33 17.06 38.02
C HIS A 393 12.44 16.17 36.78
N LEU A 394 11.31 15.78 36.18
CA LEU A 394 11.22 14.96 34.98
C LEU A 394 10.60 15.80 33.87
N THR A 395 11.44 16.29 32.96
CA THR A 395 11.05 16.96 31.72
C THR A 395 11.09 15.97 30.55
N ARG A 396 10.31 16.24 29.52
CA ARG A 396 10.36 15.49 28.26
C ARG A 396 10.88 16.35 27.12
N PRO A 397 11.72 15.80 26.25
CA PRO A 397 12.20 16.52 25.08
C PRO A 397 11.05 16.88 24.13
N LEU A 398 10.99 18.16 23.76
CA LEU A 398 10.06 18.71 22.78
C LEU A 398 10.86 19.48 21.72
N VAL A 399 10.79 19.02 20.48
CA VAL A 399 11.49 19.62 19.35
C VAL A 399 10.53 20.53 18.62
N LEU A 400 10.91 21.80 18.48
CA LEU A 400 10.27 22.74 17.59
C LEU A 400 11.02 22.72 16.25
N ASP A 401 10.48 22.01 15.27
CA ASP A 401 11.17 21.74 14.00
C ASP A 401 10.70 22.70 12.89
N PRO A 402 11.62 23.43 12.24
CA PRO A 402 11.27 24.43 11.24
C PRO A 402 10.91 23.82 9.89
N GLN A 403 9.85 24.33 9.28
CA GLN A 403 9.42 24.04 7.92
C GLN A 403 9.67 25.29 7.05
N SER A 404 10.24 25.09 5.86
CA SER A 404 10.70 26.19 4.99
C SER A 404 9.60 26.85 4.15
N VAL A 405 8.40 26.28 4.14
CA VAL A 405 7.27 26.73 3.31
C VAL A 405 6.04 26.93 4.20
N ASP A 406 5.30 28.01 3.98
CA ASP A 406 4.08 28.30 4.71
C ASP A 406 2.91 27.41 4.26
N ALA A 407 1.99 27.12 5.18
CA ALA A 407 0.90 26.16 4.97
C ALA A 407 -0.03 26.52 3.78
N SER A 408 -0.04 27.79 3.36
CA SER A 408 -0.82 28.30 2.24
C SER A 408 -0.14 28.12 0.87
N GLU A 409 1.17 27.85 0.82
CA GLU A 409 1.96 27.86 -0.42
C GLU A 409 2.17 26.47 -1.06
N GLU A 410 1.81 25.40 -0.35
CA GLU A 410 2.10 24.02 -0.73
C GLU A 410 0.89 23.22 -1.22
N SER A 411 1.13 21.99 -1.68
CA SER A 411 0.09 21.11 -2.20
C SER A 411 -0.96 20.78 -1.13
N ARG A 412 -2.22 20.57 -1.55
CA ARG A 412 -3.31 20.17 -0.64
C ARG A 412 -3.05 18.86 0.13
N GLN A 413 -2.12 18.01 -0.33
CA GLN A 413 -1.70 16.80 0.39
C GLN A 413 -0.82 17.12 1.59
N GLU A 414 0.12 18.05 1.48
CA GLU A 414 0.96 18.46 2.61
C GLU A 414 0.14 19.21 3.67
N LEU A 415 -0.92 19.90 3.24
CA LEU A 415 -1.93 20.44 4.14
C LEU A 415 -2.59 19.31 4.96
N ASP A 416 -3.04 18.22 4.34
CA ASP A 416 -3.65 17.09 5.07
C ASP A 416 -2.71 16.46 6.10
N LEU A 417 -1.44 16.26 5.72
CA LEU A 417 -0.40 15.70 6.59
C LEU A 417 -0.24 16.52 7.86
N ARG A 418 -0.19 17.85 7.71
CA ARG A 418 -0.07 18.81 8.83
C ARG A 418 -1.36 18.86 9.68
N LEU A 419 -2.51 18.89 9.02
CA LEU A 419 -3.80 19.14 9.66
C LEU A 419 -4.40 17.94 10.37
N TYR A 420 -4.22 16.73 9.85
CA TYR A 420 -4.91 15.54 10.39
C TYR A 420 -3.97 14.52 10.99
N LYS A 421 -2.65 14.70 10.81
CA LYS A 421 -1.60 13.73 11.19
C LYS A 421 -2.08 12.33 10.83
N THR A 422 -1.98 12.01 9.56
CA THR A 422 -2.47 10.77 8.99
C THR A 422 -1.46 9.64 9.14
N THR A 423 -1.79 8.42 8.69
CA THR A 423 -0.84 7.29 8.72
C THR A 423 0.42 7.51 7.91
N ASN A 424 0.37 8.39 6.90
CA ASN A 424 1.56 8.91 6.23
C ASN A 424 2.20 9.98 7.12
N ARG A 425 3.43 9.73 7.58
CA ARG A 425 4.10 10.56 8.61
C ARG A 425 5.51 10.97 8.24
N GLU A 426 5.93 10.82 6.97
CA GLU A 426 7.31 11.08 6.52
C GLU A 426 7.86 12.45 6.97
N MET A 427 7.03 13.50 6.96
CA MET A 427 7.41 14.82 7.49
C MET A 427 7.73 14.79 9.00
N TYR A 428 6.90 14.11 9.80
CA TYR A 428 7.11 13.94 11.23
C TYR A 428 8.25 12.98 11.53
N ASP A 429 8.44 11.94 10.72
CA ASP A 429 9.47 10.93 10.93
C ASP A 429 10.85 11.53 10.65
N ARG A 430 11.01 12.31 9.58
CA ARG A 430 12.23 13.09 9.32
C ARG A 430 12.53 14.12 10.43
N ALA A 431 11.50 14.79 10.96
CA ALA A 431 11.66 15.72 12.07
C ALA A 431 12.03 15.00 13.38
N TYR A 432 11.45 13.81 13.58
CA TYR A 432 11.77 12.92 14.69
C TYR A 432 13.22 12.44 14.62
N GLU A 433 13.69 11.98 13.45
CA GLU A 433 15.08 11.58 13.23
C GLU A 433 16.05 12.70 13.59
N ARG A 434 15.81 13.93 13.09
CA ARG A 434 16.60 15.11 13.46
C ARG A 434 16.63 15.32 14.97
N GLY A 435 15.48 15.30 15.62
CA GLY A 435 15.37 15.44 17.08
C GLY A 435 16.08 14.32 17.87
N ALA A 436 15.96 13.08 17.40
CA ALA A 436 16.52 11.89 18.03
C ALA A 436 18.06 11.87 18.00
N THR A 437 18.70 12.57 17.04
CA THR A 437 20.16 12.75 17.05
C THR A 437 20.64 13.61 18.23
N ILE A 438 19.78 14.47 18.78
CA ILE A 438 20.12 15.39 19.88
C ILE A 438 19.75 14.78 21.22
N PHE A 439 18.60 14.10 21.32
CA PHE A 439 18.17 13.34 22.50
C PHE A 439 17.65 11.95 22.11
N PRO A 440 18.26 10.85 22.58
CA PRO A 440 17.91 9.50 22.14
C PRO A 440 16.54 8.99 22.67
N ASN A 441 15.90 9.72 23.59
CA ASN A 441 14.61 9.33 24.18
C ASN A 441 13.46 10.02 23.44
N HIS A 442 12.63 9.24 22.72
CA HIS A 442 11.38 9.61 22.04
C HIS A 442 10.93 11.09 22.17
N PRO A 443 11.54 12.04 21.43
CA PRO A 443 11.12 13.44 21.45
C PRO A 443 9.73 13.60 20.86
N GLU A 444 8.92 14.46 21.47
CA GLU A 444 7.70 14.94 20.83
C GLU A 444 8.08 16.04 19.82
N ILE A 445 7.44 16.04 18.65
CA ILE A 445 7.75 16.97 17.56
C ILE A 445 6.58 17.91 17.37
N LEU A 446 6.87 19.21 17.32
CA LEU A 446 5.94 20.25 16.91
C LEU A 446 6.57 21.01 15.76
N LEU A 447 5.87 21.04 14.62
CA LEU A 447 6.35 21.72 13.43
C LEU A 447 6.03 23.20 13.51
N HIS A 448 6.83 24.06 12.89
CA HIS A 448 6.49 25.47 12.74
C HIS A 448 6.90 25.98 11.37
N THR A 449 6.13 26.90 10.82
CA THR A 449 6.48 27.66 9.63
C THR A 449 7.03 29.04 10.04
N PRO A 450 7.45 29.89 9.09
CA PRO A 450 7.80 31.28 9.40
C PRO A 450 6.66 32.07 10.05
N THR A 451 5.41 31.73 9.74
CA THR A 451 4.24 32.48 10.19
C THR A 451 3.49 31.84 11.36
N HIS A 452 3.54 30.51 11.51
CA HIS A 452 2.70 29.79 12.47
C HIS A 452 3.44 28.66 13.19
N LEU A 453 3.11 28.45 14.47
CA LEU A 453 3.33 27.16 15.12
C LEU A 453 2.26 26.19 14.64
N LEU A 454 2.69 25.13 13.96
CA LEU A 454 1.81 24.08 13.47
C LEU A 454 1.56 23.09 14.59
N GLU A 455 0.78 23.54 15.57
CA GLU A 455 0.17 22.61 16.51
C GLU A 455 -0.57 21.53 15.73
N THR A 456 -0.35 20.28 16.12
CA THR A 456 -0.97 19.14 15.44
C THR A 456 -2.20 18.70 16.21
N THR A 457 -3.03 17.86 15.57
CA THR A 457 -4.21 17.29 16.24
C THR A 457 -3.89 16.40 17.44
N THR A 458 -2.60 16.07 17.64
CA THR A 458 -2.13 15.18 18.69
C THR A 458 -1.00 15.75 19.54
N SER A 459 -0.52 16.97 19.30
CA SER A 459 0.67 17.50 19.98
C SER A 459 0.59 19.02 19.98
N ASN A 460 0.48 19.60 21.18
CA ASN A 460 0.25 21.01 21.41
C ASN A 460 1.20 21.51 22.51
N ILE A 461 1.33 22.83 22.63
CA ILE A 461 2.30 23.46 23.53
C ILE A 461 1.68 24.67 24.24
N ALA A 462 2.14 24.93 25.46
CA ALA A 462 1.89 26.18 26.16
C ALA A 462 3.12 26.62 26.96
N ILE A 463 3.27 27.92 27.12
CA ILE A 463 4.31 28.57 27.91
C ILE A 463 3.68 29.24 29.13
N LEU A 464 4.32 29.12 30.29
CA LEU A 464 3.94 29.89 31.46
C LEU A 464 4.54 31.29 31.35
N LEU A 465 3.70 32.29 31.15
CA LEU A 465 4.15 33.68 31.14
C LEU A 465 4.44 34.18 32.56
N PRO A 466 5.25 35.25 32.71
CA PRO A 466 5.48 35.90 34.00
C PRO A 466 4.20 36.40 34.70
N SER A 467 3.10 36.58 33.96
CA SER A 467 1.78 36.89 34.52
C SER A 467 1.19 35.74 35.36
N GLY A 468 1.77 34.54 35.30
CA GLY A 468 1.26 33.34 35.96
C GLY A 468 0.24 32.55 35.12
N GLU A 469 0.05 32.93 33.85
CA GLU A 469 -0.93 32.31 32.96
C GLU A 469 -0.25 31.39 31.95
N TRP A 470 -0.86 30.24 31.69
CA TRP A 470 -0.46 29.37 30.59
C TRP A 470 -1.04 29.89 29.28
N VAL A 471 -0.17 30.19 28.34
CA VAL A 471 -0.55 30.67 27.01
C VAL A 471 -0.15 29.64 25.97
N THR A 472 -1.11 29.22 25.16
CA THR A 472 -0.89 28.41 23.96
C THR A 472 -0.94 29.31 22.73
N PRO A 473 -0.18 29.01 21.66
CA PRO A 473 -0.20 29.83 20.46
C PRO A 473 -1.62 30.00 19.92
N SER A 474 -1.98 31.24 19.61
CA SER A 474 -3.17 31.54 18.83
C SER A 474 -3.00 30.93 17.45
N LEU A 475 -4.06 30.32 16.98
CA LEU A 475 -4.17 29.92 15.59
C LEU A 475 -4.83 31.12 14.83
N SER A 476 -4.51 31.38 13.54
CA SER A 476 -4.94 32.56 12.73
C SER A 476 -6.46 32.80 12.56
N PRO A 477 -7.12 33.87 13.02
CA PRO A 477 -8.59 33.98 13.05
C PRO A 477 -9.37 33.79 11.73
N ASP A 478 -8.72 33.74 10.55
CA ASP A 478 -9.34 33.52 9.24
C ASP A 478 -9.80 32.04 9.03
N PRO A 479 -11.12 31.78 8.84
CA PRO A 479 -11.67 30.45 8.57
C PRO A 479 -11.34 29.89 7.18
N ASP A 480 -11.12 30.75 6.18
CA ASP A 480 -10.80 30.33 4.80
C ASP A 480 -9.31 29.98 4.65
N GLU A 481 -8.46 30.48 5.56
CA GLU A 481 -7.05 30.12 5.68
C GLU A 481 -6.80 28.94 6.64
N ARG A 482 -7.84 28.39 7.31
CA ARG A 482 -7.67 27.33 8.32
C ARG A 482 -8.72 26.21 8.33
N PRO A 483 -8.29 24.96 8.10
CA PRO A 483 -9.03 23.75 8.48
C PRO A 483 -8.37 22.98 9.64
N PHE A 484 -7.81 23.66 10.65
CA PHE A 484 -7.13 22.98 11.77
C PHE A 484 -8.12 22.39 12.77
N LEU A 485 -8.05 21.07 13.01
CA LEU A 485 -8.70 20.48 14.18
C LEU A 485 -7.91 20.86 15.43
N ASN A 486 -8.58 21.56 16.34
CA ASN A 486 -8.05 21.78 17.69
C ASN A 486 -7.79 20.43 18.36
N GLY A 487 -6.54 20.16 18.75
CA GLY A 487 -6.17 18.92 19.43
C GLY A 487 -7.10 18.62 20.61
N VAL A 488 -7.39 17.34 20.85
CA VAL A 488 -8.39 16.89 21.85
C VAL A 488 -8.12 17.51 23.22
N MET A 489 -6.87 17.43 23.68
CA MET A 489 -6.47 18.02 24.95
C MET A 489 -6.49 19.56 24.91
N ARG A 490 -6.11 20.19 23.80
CA ARG A 490 -6.18 21.65 23.62
C ARG A 490 -7.60 22.17 23.83
N ARG A 491 -8.60 21.55 23.19
CA ARG A 491 -10.01 21.91 23.34
C ARG A 491 -10.46 21.84 24.80
N TYR A 492 -10.09 20.74 25.46
CA TYR A 492 -10.38 20.55 26.88
C TYR A 492 -9.75 21.67 27.73
N LEU A 493 -8.45 21.92 27.59
CA LEU A 493 -7.75 22.92 28.40
C LEU A 493 -8.26 24.35 28.19
N LEU A 494 -8.60 24.71 26.95
CA LEU A 494 -9.20 26.02 26.63
C LEU A 494 -10.60 26.16 27.24
N ARG A 495 -11.42 25.10 27.12
CA ARG A 495 -12.78 25.08 27.68
C ARG A 495 -12.77 25.20 29.21
N GLU A 496 -11.83 24.54 29.87
CA GLU A 496 -11.65 24.59 31.32
C GLU A 496 -10.90 25.85 31.80
N GLY A 497 -10.45 26.72 30.88
CA GLY A 497 -9.72 27.95 31.22
C GLY A 497 -8.33 27.70 31.82
N ILE A 498 -7.77 26.51 31.63
CA ILE A 498 -6.43 26.13 32.13
C ILE A 498 -5.33 26.79 31.30
N VAL A 499 -5.57 26.92 30.00
CA VAL A 499 -4.72 27.68 29.07
C VAL A 499 -5.57 28.73 28.36
N ARG A 500 -4.92 29.79 27.87
CA ARG A 500 -5.54 30.78 26.98
C ARG A 500 -4.78 30.91 25.68
N GLU A 501 -5.48 31.27 24.61
CA GLU A 501 -4.82 31.64 23.37
C GLU A 501 -4.12 33.00 23.50
N GLY A 502 -2.98 33.13 22.83
CA GLY A 502 -2.26 34.40 22.71
C GLY A 502 -1.30 34.36 21.53
N GLU A 503 -0.95 35.52 21.00
CA GLU A 503 0.06 35.61 19.95
C GLU A 503 1.43 35.22 20.54
N LEU A 504 1.89 34.01 20.22
CA LEU A 504 3.22 33.52 20.55
C LEU A 504 4.02 33.34 19.28
N ARG A 505 5.25 33.85 19.28
CA ARG A 505 6.22 33.70 18.19
C ARG A 505 7.32 32.75 18.61
N MET A 506 8.10 32.25 17.63
CA MET A 506 9.29 31.45 17.93
C MET A 506 10.29 32.16 18.86
N GLU A 507 10.34 33.50 18.81
CA GLU A 507 11.13 34.31 19.73
C GLU A 507 10.75 34.12 21.20
N ASP A 508 9.46 33.87 21.50
CA ASP A 508 8.98 33.63 22.85
C ASP A 508 9.45 32.27 23.37
N PHE A 509 9.49 31.24 22.52
CA PHE A 509 10.02 29.92 22.86
C PHE A 509 11.54 29.91 22.99
N ILE A 510 12.24 30.68 22.15
CA ILE A 510 13.69 30.91 22.30
C ILE A 510 13.97 31.63 23.63
N ARG A 511 13.16 32.63 23.99
CA ARG A 511 13.24 33.32 25.27
C ARG A 511 12.94 32.35 26.42
N ALA A 512 11.93 31.51 26.28
CA ALA A 512 11.57 30.48 27.25
C ALA A 512 12.77 29.58 27.56
N LYS A 513 13.39 29.04 26.51
CA LYS A 513 14.56 28.17 26.59
C LYS A 513 15.75 28.90 27.23
N ARG A 514 16.03 30.13 26.82
CA ARG A 514 17.15 30.93 27.35
C ARG A 514 16.99 31.28 28.83
N HIS A 515 15.76 31.57 29.26
CA HIS A 515 15.46 32.05 30.60
C HIS A 515 14.89 30.96 31.53
N GLY A 516 14.81 29.71 31.06
CA GLY A 516 14.25 28.59 31.83
C GLY A 516 12.77 28.78 32.20
N TRP A 517 11.99 29.43 31.34
CA TRP A 517 10.54 29.51 31.56
C TRP A 517 9.92 28.14 31.40
N ARG A 518 8.86 27.90 32.17
CA ARG A 518 8.18 26.61 32.14
C ARG A 518 7.37 26.47 30.86
N VAL A 519 7.55 25.35 30.19
CA VAL A 519 6.85 24.98 28.97
C VAL A 519 6.18 23.64 29.23
N VAL A 520 4.95 23.47 28.74
CA VAL A 520 4.25 22.20 28.78
C VAL A 520 3.88 21.75 27.39
N GLY A 521 4.07 20.46 27.14
CA GLY A 521 3.46 19.77 26.01
C GLY A 521 2.20 19.06 26.48
N TYR A 522 1.22 18.90 25.59
CA TYR A 522 0.00 18.18 25.94
C TYR A 522 -0.65 17.45 24.76
N ASN A 523 -1.24 16.29 25.03
CA ASN A 523 -1.95 15.45 24.07
C ASN A 523 -2.88 14.40 24.69
N GLY A 524 -3.63 13.67 23.85
CA GLY A 524 -4.61 12.66 24.28
C GLY A 524 -4.04 11.33 24.80
N LEU A 525 -2.73 11.08 24.66
CA LEU A 525 -2.08 9.87 25.20
C LEU A 525 -1.42 10.12 26.57
N ARG A 526 -0.76 11.27 26.73
CA ARG A 526 0.13 11.57 27.85
C ARG A 526 -0.46 12.58 28.83
N GLY A 527 -1.55 13.25 28.50
CA GLY A 527 -2.06 14.32 29.34
C GLY A 527 -1.25 15.59 29.13
N VAL A 528 -0.95 16.29 30.22
CA VAL A 528 -0.10 17.49 30.27
C VAL A 528 1.23 17.15 30.94
N TRP A 529 2.35 17.46 30.29
CA TRP A 529 3.69 17.19 30.82
C TRP A 529 4.62 18.40 30.69
N GLU A 530 5.62 18.50 31.56
CA GLU A 530 6.65 19.54 31.47
C GLU A 530 7.63 19.22 30.34
N ALA A 531 7.83 20.19 29.45
CA ALA A 531 8.60 20.05 28.23
C ALA A 531 9.95 20.76 28.34
N GLU A 532 10.98 20.09 27.84
CA GLU A 532 12.30 20.65 27.63
C GLU A 532 12.47 20.93 26.13
N LEU A 533 12.59 22.22 25.79
CA LEU A 533 12.75 22.65 24.41
C LEU A 533 14.15 22.32 23.90
N ILE A 534 14.22 21.49 22.85
CA ILE A 534 15.48 21.07 22.20
C ILE A 534 16.07 22.14 21.30
#